data_AF-A0AAW7HD55-F1
#
_entry.id   AF-A0AAW7HD55-F1
#
_cell.length_a   1.000
_cell.length_b   1.000
_cell.length_c   1.000
_cell.angle_alpha   90.00
_cell.angle_beta   90.00
_cell.angle_gamma   90.00
#
_symmetry.space_group_name_H-M   'P 1'
#
loop_
_entity.id
_entity.type
_entity.pdbx_description
1 polymer ?
#
loop_
_entity_poly.entity_id
_entity_poly.type
_entity_poly.pdbx_seq_one_letter_code
_entity_poly.pdbx_strand_id
1 'polypeptide(L)'
;MNFFKKAPTLYEQLEIGNVSFASAIKLSRLAFLVSKRRFVEFYLPFLALVATVLACSKFLHSEGRPISHYVGIPMMYFAWCSFFVVKLFWANKGRSYLEWVEDMFGPKTCQAVLDLFLAGERYDVVQEAKAQGEYVSSLYVKSLKQSATAQRSE
;
A
#
# COMPACT_ATOMS: atom_id res chain seq x y z
N MET A 1 18.55 -16.61 -27.29
CA MET A 1 17.25 -15.97 -26.95
C MET A 1 16.97 -16.18 -25.47
N ASN A 2 17.31 -15.20 -24.62
CA ASN A 2 17.08 -15.28 -23.16
C ASN A 2 15.63 -14.93 -22.84
N PHE A 3 14.73 -15.93 -22.86
CA PHE A 3 13.31 -15.77 -22.56
C PHE A 3 12.96 -15.74 -21.06
N PHE A 4 13.91 -16.05 -20.18
CA PHE A 4 13.75 -15.90 -18.73
C PHE A 4 14.46 -14.63 -18.28
N LYS A 5 13.92 -13.46 -18.63
CA LYS A 5 14.27 -12.24 -17.88
C LYS A 5 13.74 -12.42 -16.47
N LYS A 6 14.64 -12.35 -15.48
CA LYS A 6 14.30 -12.38 -14.05
C LYS A 6 13.14 -11.40 -13.82
N ALA A 7 12.09 -11.82 -13.13
CA ALA A 7 10.98 -10.94 -12.83
C ALA A 7 11.53 -9.72 -12.06
N PRO A 8 11.17 -8.48 -12.46
CA PRO A 8 11.73 -7.29 -11.86
C PRO A 8 11.38 -7.25 -10.38
N THR A 9 12.34 -6.85 -9.55
CA THR A 9 12.14 -6.74 -8.11
C THR A 9 11.07 -5.69 -7.79
N LEU A 10 10.48 -5.72 -6.59
CA LEU A 10 9.46 -4.74 -6.22
C LEU A 10 10.02 -3.31 -6.26
N TYR A 11 11.30 -3.14 -5.93
CA TYR A 11 12.01 -1.88 -6.04
C TYR A 11 12.12 -1.40 -7.50
N GLU A 12 12.57 -2.25 -8.42
CA GLU A 12 12.62 -1.94 -9.86
C GLU A 12 11.23 -1.62 -10.43
N GLN A 13 10.18 -2.30 -9.95
CA GLN A 13 8.80 -2.01 -10.35
C GLN A 13 8.30 -0.64 -9.85
N LEU A 14 8.75 -0.20 -8.68
CA LEU A 14 8.44 1.12 -8.13
C LEU A 14 9.13 2.23 -8.94
N GLU A 15 10.40 2.04 -9.30
CA GLU A 15 11.16 2.99 -10.14
C GLU A 15 10.54 3.14 -11.54
N ILE A 16 10.17 2.03 -12.17
CA ILE A 16 9.52 2.02 -13.50
C ILE A 16 8.08 2.55 -13.42
N GLY A 17 7.49 2.61 -12.23
CA GLY A 17 6.10 3.02 -12.00
C GLY A 17 5.06 2.01 -12.47
N ASN A 18 5.48 0.82 -12.92
CA ASN A 18 4.60 -0.26 -13.34
C ASN A 18 4.62 -1.41 -12.33
N VAL A 19 3.71 -1.33 -11.37
CA VAL A 19 3.58 -2.32 -10.30
C VAL A 19 2.65 -3.46 -10.73
N SER A 20 3.18 -4.68 -10.70
CA SER A 20 2.38 -5.89 -10.94
C SER A 20 1.28 -6.06 -9.87
N PHE A 21 0.21 -6.80 -10.16
CA PHE A 21 -0.87 -7.00 -9.17
C PHE A 21 -0.38 -7.69 -7.89
N ALA A 22 0.53 -8.67 -8.01
CA ALA A 22 1.14 -9.34 -6.86
C ALA A 22 1.93 -8.35 -5.97
N SER A 23 2.70 -7.45 -6.58
CA SER A 23 3.40 -6.38 -5.86
C SER A 23 2.43 -5.36 -5.27
N ALA A 24 1.33 -5.04 -5.97
CA ALA A 24 0.29 -4.15 -5.46
C ALA A 24 -0.38 -4.70 -4.20
N ILE A 25 -0.57 -6.02 -4.10
CA ILE A 25 -1.04 -6.66 -2.86
C ILE A 25 -0.03 -6.47 -1.73
N LYS A 26 1.26 -6.67 -1.98
CA LYS A 26 2.32 -6.45 -0.98
C LYS A 26 2.34 -4.99 -0.50
N LEU A 27 2.26 -4.03 -1.41
CA LEU A 27 2.17 -2.60 -1.06
C LEU A 27 0.87 -2.25 -0.33
N SER A 28 -0.25 -2.87 -0.69
CA SER A 28 -1.51 -2.69 0.02
C SER A 28 -1.43 -3.21 1.46
N ARG A 29 -0.74 -4.34 1.67
CA ARG A 29 -0.43 -4.85 3.02
C ARG A 29 0.45 -3.88 3.79
N LEU A 30 1.48 -3.32 3.17
CA LEU A 30 2.31 -2.29 3.79
C LEU A 30 1.44 -1.09 4.21
N ALA A 31 0.63 -0.56 3.30
CA ALA A 31 -0.30 0.53 3.53
C ALA A 31 -1.24 0.25 4.72
N PHE A 32 -1.77 -0.97 4.81
CA PHE A 32 -2.63 -1.39 5.92
C PHE A 32 -1.89 -1.37 7.26
N LEU A 33 -0.65 -1.87 7.30
CA LEU A 33 0.14 -1.92 8.53
C LEU A 33 0.49 -0.52 9.03
N VAL A 34 0.89 0.38 8.13
CA VAL A 34 1.33 1.75 8.49
C VAL A 34 0.16 2.72 8.69
N SER A 35 -1.03 2.41 8.18
CA SER A 35 -2.20 3.28 8.35
C SER A 35 -2.71 3.29 9.79
N LYS A 36 -2.91 4.51 10.33
CA LYS A 36 -3.58 4.75 11.62
C LYS A 36 -5.11 4.63 11.52
N ARG A 37 -5.69 4.81 10.33
CA ARG A 37 -7.14 4.89 10.10
C ARG A 37 -7.65 3.66 9.31
N ARG A 38 -7.24 2.46 9.73
CA ARG A 38 -7.54 1.20 9.03
C ARG A 38 -9.04 1.00 8.76
N PHE A 39 -9.89 1.34 9.73
CA PHE A 39 -11.35 1.25 9.59
C PHE A 39 -11.88 2.03 8.38
N VAL A 40 -11.53 3.30 8.29
CA VAL A 40 -12.03 4.20 7.24
C VAL A 40 -11.40 3.88 5.88
N GLU A 41 -10.12 3.52 5.87
CA GLU A 41 -9.35 3.44 4.62
C GLU A 41 -9.40 2.07 3.94
N PHE A 42 -9.68 1.00 4.70
CA PHE A 42 -9.67 -0.37 4.19
C PHE A 42 -11.00 -1.08 4.44
N TYR A 43 -11.46 -1.10 5.68
CA TYR A 43 -12.67 -1.85 6.03
C TYR A 43 -13.93 -1.22 5.45
N LEU A 44 -14.08 0.11 5.51
CA LEU A 44 -15.28 0.79 5.02
C LEU A 44 -15.47 0.66 3.49
N PRO A 45 -14.43 0.86 2.64
CA PRO A 45 -14.54 0.57 1.21
C PRO A 45 -14.89 -0.89 0.92
N PHE A 46 -14.30 -1.82 1.68
CA PHE A 46 -14.59 -3.25 1.52
C PHE A 46 -16.04 -3.58 1.90
N LEU A 47 -16.55 -3.04 3.01
CA LEU A 47 -17.94 -3.22 3.43
C LEU A 47 -18.92 -2.61 2.43
N ALA A 48 -18.62 -1.43 1.89
CA ALA A 48 -19.43 -0.80 0.86
C ALA A 48 -19.49 -1.65 -0.41
N LEU A 49 -18.35 -2.23 -0.81
CA LEU A 49 -18.25 -3.12 -1.96
C LEU A 49 -19.06 -4.41 -1.75
N VAL A 50 -18.93 -5.06 -0.59
CA VAL A 50 -19.72 -6.25 -0.23
C VAL A 50 -21.22 -5.94 -0.21
N ALA A 51 -21.62 -4.83 0.41
CA ALA A 51 -23.02 -4.41 0.45
C ALA A 51 -23.58 -4.16 -0.95
N THR A 52 -22.79 -3.54 -1.84
CA THR A 52 -23.19 -3.30 -3.24
C THR A 52 -23.39 -4.60 -4.00
N VAL A 53 -22.48 -5.58 -3.84
CA VAL A 53 -22.60 -6.90 -4.48
C VAL A 53 -23.85 -7.62 -4.02
N LEU A 54 -24.11 -7.65 -2.71
CA LEU A 54 -25.30 -8.28 -2.15
C LEU A 54 -26.58 -7.59 -2.62
N ALA A 55 -26.58 -6.26 -2.71
CA ALA A 55 -27.71 -5.49 -3.24
C ALA A 55 -27.98 -5.81 -4.71
N CYS A 56 -26.94 -5.83 -5.55
CA CYS A 56 -27.04 -6.19 -6.96
C CYS A 56 -27.51 -7.64 -7.14
N SER A 57 -26.98 -8.59 -6.37
CA SER A 57 -27.43 -9.99 -6.39
C SER A 57 -28.90 -10.11 -6.01
N LYS A 58 -29.33 -9.44 -4.93
CA LYS A 58 -30.73 -9.45 -4.50
C LYS A 58 -31.65 -8.84 -5.54
N PHE A 59 -31.24 -7.71 -6.15
CA PHE A 59 -32.00 -7.04 -7.20
C PHE A 59 -32.20 -7.95 -8.42
N LEU A 60 -31.11 -8.52 -8.95
CA LEU A 60 -31.17 -9.41 -10.11
C LEU A 60 -31.94 -10.70 -9.81
N HIS A 61 -31.84 -11.21 -8.58
CA HIS A 61 -32.65 -12.35 -8.15
C HIS A 61 -34.15 -12.00 -8.13
N SER A 62 -34.52 -10.81 -7.65
CA SER A 62 -35.92 -10.36 -7.61
C SER A 62 -36.53 -10.13 -8.99
N GLU A 63 -35.71 -9.87 -10.02
CA GLU A 63 -36.15 -9.83 -11.43
C GLU A 63 -36.38 -11.22 -12.05
N GLY A 64 -36.17 -12.30 -11.30
CA GLY A 64 -36.30 -13.67 -11.82
C GLY A 64 -35.19 -14.08 -12.77
N ARG A 65 -34.01 -13.43 -12.70
CA ARG A 65 -32.85 -13.78 -13.53
C ARG A 65 -32.29 -15.16 -13.16
N PRO A 66 -31.66 -15.87 -14.11
CA PRO A 66 -31.00 -17.14 -13.83
C PRO A 66 -29.82 -16.94 -12.86
N ILE A 67 -29.45 -18.03 -12.17
CA ILE A 67 -28.37 -18.07 -11.16
C ILE A 67 -27.06 -17.50 -11.70
N SER A 68 -26.72 -17.84 -12.95
CA SER A 68 -25.53 -17.34 -13.62
C SER A 68 -25.45 -15.82 -13.67
N HIS A 69 -26.59 -15.12 -13.72
CA HIS A 69 -26.64 -13.67 -13.84
C HIS A 69 -26.58 -12.98 -12.48
N TYR A 70 -27.41 -13.38 -11.51
CA TYR A 70 -27.45 -12.71 -10.21
C TYR A 70 -26.27 -13.07 -9.30
N VAL A 71 -25.51 -14.11 -9.62
CA VAL A 71 -24.20 -14.41 -8.99
C VAL A 71 -23.05 -13.90 -9.86
N GLY A 72 -23.05 -14.20 -11.16
CA GLY A 72 -21.91 -13.92 -12.04
C GLY A 72 -21.65 -12.43 -12.25
N ILE A 73 -22.70 -11.63 -12.53
CA ILE A 73 -22.55 -10.20 -12.79
C ILE A 73 -22.03 -9.46 -11.54
N PRO A 74 -22.60 -9.66 -10.33
CA PRO A 74 -22.08 -9.00 -9.14
C PRO A 74 -20.67 -9.47 -8.75
N MET A 75 -20.31 -10.73 -8.97
CA MET A 75 -18.95 -11.22 -8.71
C MET A 75 -17.92 -10.65 -9.69
N MET A 76 -18.29 -10.49 -10.96
CA MET A 76 -17.42 -9.83 -11.95
C MET A 76 -17.21 -8.34 -11.60
N TYR A 77 -18.27 -7.66 -11.16
CA TYR A 77 -18.19 -6.30 -10.65
C TYR A 77 -17.31 -6.19 -9.40
N PHE A 78 -17.46 -7.12 -8.45
CA PHE A 78 -16.62 -7.21 -7.26
C PHE A 78 -15.14 -7.35 -7.62
N ALA A 79 -14.83 -8.27 -8.54
CA ALA A 79 -13.45 -8.51 -8.98
C ALA A 79 -12.85 -7.28 -9.66
N TRP A 80 -13.63 -6.62 -10.54
CA TRP A 80 -13.23 -5.39 -11.20
C TRP A 80 -12.94 -4.30 -10.17
N CYS A 81 -13.90 -3.93 -9.33
CA CYS A 81 -13.71 -2.88 -8.33
C CYS A 81 -12.57 -3.21 -7.35
N SER A 82 -12.44 -4.47 -6.90
CA SER A 82 -11.34 -4.90 -6.03
C SER A 82 -9.98 -4.71 -6.69
N PHE A 83 -9.87 -5.00 -8.00
CA PHE A 83 -8.63 -4.78 -8.75
C PHE A 83 -8.21 -3.30 -8.74
N PHE A 84 -9.15 -2.39 -8.98
CA PHE A 84 -8.87 -0.95 -8.97
C PHE A 84 -8.53 -0.43 -7.56
N VAL A 85 -9.26 -0.85 -6.54
CA VAL A 85 -9.01 -0.44 -5.15
C VAL A 85 -7.62 -0.90 -4.70
N VAL A 86 -7.27 -2.16 -4.94
CA VAL A 86 -5.95 -2.70 -4.57
C VAL A 86 -4.85 -1.99 -5.36
N LYS A 87 -4.96 -1.90 -6.69
CA LYS A 87 -3.86 -1.44 -7.54
C LYS A 87 -3.69 0.08 -7.52
N LEU A 88 -4.77 0.86 -7.54
CA LEU A 88 -4.68 2.31 -7.67
C LEU A 88 -4.75 3.05 -6.33
N PHE A 89 -5.50 2.53 -5.36
CA PHE A 89 -5.71 3.25 -4.10
C PHE A 89 -4.79 2.74 -3.00
N TRP A 90 -4.88 1.47 -2.63
CA TRP A 90 -4.12 0.92 -1.50
C TRP A 90 -2.64 0.74 -1.81
N ALA A 91 -2.28 0.22 -2.98
CA ALA A 91 -0.88 0.09 -3.37
C ALA A 91 -0.19 1.47 -3.47
N ASN A 92 -0.91 2.49 -3.94
CA ASN A 92 -0.35 3.84 -4.03
C ASN A 92 -0.07 4.43 -2.63
N LYS A 93 -0.92 4.17 -1.63
CA LYS A 93 -0.61 4.54 -0.24
C LYS A 93 0.65 3.86 0.28
N GLY A 94 0.85 2.58 -0.06
CA GLY A 94 2.06 1.84 0.32
C GLY A 94 3.30 2.44 -0.34
N ARG A 95 3.18 2.83 -1.61
CA ARG A 95 4.22 3.56 -2.35
C ARG A 95 4.53 4.92 -1.72
N SER A 96 3.53 5.74 -1.44
CA SER A 96 3.73 7.06 -0.81
C SER A 96 4.37 6.96 0.57
N TYR A 97 4.13 5.88 1.31
CA TYR A 97 4.86 5.63 2.56
C TYR A 97 6.35 5.39 2.31
N LEU A 98 6.71 4.57 1.31
CA LEU A 98 8.10 4.32 0.95
C LEU A 98 8.79 5.58 0.43
N GLU A 99 8.11 6.37 -0.41
CA GLU A 99 8.59 7.69 -0.87
C GLU A 99 8.83 8.62 0.32
N TRP A 100 7.92 8.66 1.30
CA TRP A 100 8.12 9.43 2.53
C TRP A 100 9.33 8.95 3.35
N VAL A 101 9.55 7.63 3.45
CA VAL A 101 10.73 7.08 4.15
C VAL A 101 12.01 7.49 3.42
N GLU A 102 12.04 7.38 2.10
CA GLU A 102 13.16 7.78 1.26
C GLU A 102 13.46 9.26 1.39
N ASP A 103 12.46 10.13 1.31
CA ASP A 103 12.60 11.57 1.46
C ASP A 103 13.10 11.95 2.87
N MET A 104 12.53 11.34 3.91
CA MET A 104 12.82 11.74 5.29
C MET A 104 14.14 11.18 5.82
N PHE A 105 14.45 9.92 5.51
CA PHE A 105 15.56 9.18 6.09
C PHE A 105 16.66 8.84 5.09
N GLY A 106 16.32 8.66 3.82
CA GLY A 106 17.26 8.35 2.74
C GLY A 106 16.96 7.03 2.02
N PRO A 107 17.58 6.83 0.84
CA PRO A 107 17.30 5.69 -0.02
C PRO A 107 17.79 4.36 0.56
N LYS A 108 18.91 4.32 1.31
CA LYS A 108 19.39 3.06 1.90
C LYS A 108 18.47 2.59 3.02
N THR A 109 17.98 3.53 3.82
CA THR A 109 16.98 3.24 4.86
C THR A 109 15.68 2.73 4.24
N CYS A 110 15.21 3.35 3.15
CA CYS A 110 14.03 2.90 2.42
C CYS A 110 14.18 1.46 1.92
N GLN A 111 15.33 1.14 1.30
CA GLN A 111 15.61 -0.20 0.81
C GLN A 111 15.66 -1.23 1.94
N ALA A 112 16.35 -0.93 3.06
CA ALA A 112 16.42 -1.83 4.21
C ALA A 112 15.04 -2.10 4.83
N VAL A 113 14.22 -1.05 4.99
CA VAL A 113 12.83 -1.18 5.48
C VAL A 113 12.00 -2.04 4.53
N LEU A 114 12.17 -1.86 3.22
CA LEU A 114 11.45 -2.66 2.23
C LEU A 114 11.88 -4.12 2.28
N ASP A 115 13.18 -4.41 2.39
CA ASP A 115 13.71 -5.77 2.45
C ASP A 115 13.21 -6.51 3.70
N LEU A 116 13.26 -5.87 4.87
CA LEU A 116 12.72 -6.41 6.12
C LEU A 116 11.21 -6.65 6.02
N PHE A 117 10.46 -5.72 5.43
CA PHE A 117 9.03 -5.90 5.19
C PHE A 117 8.74 -7.10 4.27
N LEU A 118 9.51 -7.26 3.19
CA LEU A 118 9.36 -8.38 2.25
C LEU A 118 9.75 -9.72 2.88
N ALA A 119 10.72 -9.73 3.80
CA ALA A 119 11.07 -10.88 4.63
C ALA A 119 9.99 -11.19 5.70
N GLY A 120 9.07 -10.27 5.96
CA GLY A 120 8.03 -10.40 6.97
C GLY A 120 8.52 -10.10 8.39
N GLU A 121 9.68 -9.47 8.51
CA GLU A 121 10.27 -9.08 9.78
C GLU A 121 9.70 -7.75 10.28
N ARG A 122 9.85 -7.50 11.58
CA ARG A 122 9.50 -6.20 12.17
C ARG A 122 10.60 -5.22 11.79
N TYR A 123 10.21 -4.05 11.32
CA TYR A 123 11.13 -2.96 11.01
C TYR A 123 10.81 -1.74 11.88
N ASP A 124 11.86 -1.03 12.30
CA ASP A 124 11.79 0.28 12.93
C ASP A 124 12.62 1.25 12.10
N VAL A 125 11.95 2.17 11.40
CA VAL A 125 12.57 3.10 10.46
C VAL A 125 13.69 3.92 11.12
N VAL A 126 13.55 4.27 12.40
CA VAL A 126 14.56 5.06 13.12
C VAL A 126 15.78 4.22 13.46
N GLN A 127 15.59 2.95 13.83
CA GLN A 127 16.70 2.04 14.09
C GLN A 127 17.45 1.70 12.80
N GLU A 128 16.72 1.42 11.73
CA GLU A 128 17.30 1.17 10.41
C GLU A 128 18.08 2.38 9.90
N ALA A 129 17.53 3.59 10.03
CA ALA A 129 18.25 4.81 9.65
C ALA A 129 19.56 5.00 10.42
N LYS A 130 19.61 4.58 11.70
CA LYS A 130 20.83 4.62 12.50
C LYS A 130 21.83 3.56 12.05
N ALA A 131 21.37 2.34 11.78
CA ALA A 131 22.19 1.24 11.29
C ALA A 131 22.82 1.56 9.92
N GLN A 132 22.07 2.22 9.04
CA GLN A 132 22.55 2.66 7.72
C GLN A 132 23.36 3.96 7.75
N GLY A 133 23.46 4.62 8.92
CA GLY A 133 24.20 5.87 9.09
C GLY A 133 23.53 7.12 8.50
N GLU A 134 22.30 7.02 7.99
CA GLU A 134 21.59 8.14 7.37
C GLU A 134 20.81 8.99 8.38
N TYR A 135 20.56 8.47 9.58
CA TYR A 135 19.75 9.13 10.61
C TYR A 135 20.22 10.55 10.96
N VAL A 136 21.52 10.77 11.15
CA VAL A 136 22.02 12.06 11.66
C VAL A 136 21.88 13.19 10.63
N SER A 137 22.01 12.85 9.34
CA SER A 137 21.86 13.78 8.21
C SER A 137 20.42 13.91 7.71
N SER A 138 19.53 13.03 8.15
CA SER A 138 18.14 12.91 7.70
C SER A 138 17.34 14.21 7.84
N LEU A 139 16.38 14.43 6.93
CA LEU A 139 15.42 15.52 7.04
C LEU A 139 14.53 15.37 8.29
N TYR A 140 14.30 14.13 8.73
CA TYR A 140 13.58 13.83 9.97
C TYR A 140 14.25 14.45 11.21
N VAL A 141 15.57 14.30 11.38
CA VAL A 141 16.27 14.90 12.53
C VAL A 141 16.33 16.43 12.42
N LYS A 142 16.43 16.97 11.21
CA LYS A 142 16.41 18.42 10.97
C LYS A 142 15.06 19.03 11.35
N SER A 143 13.95 18.40 10.97
CA SER A 143 12.60 18.88 11.30
C SER A 143 12.32 18.81 12.81
N LEU A 144 12.75 17.74 13.50
CA LEU A 144 12.65 17.64 14.96
C LEU A 144 13.40 18.75 15.69
N LYS A 145 14.61 19.10 15.24
CA LYS A 145 15.39 20.20 15.83
C LYS A 145 14.72 21.56 15.63
N GLN A 146 14.12 21.80 14.46
CA GLN A 146 13.37 23.03 14.18
C GLN A 146 12.15 23.16 15.08
N SER A 147 11.34 22.10 15.21
CA SER A 147 10.16 22.10 16.11
C SER A 147 10.53 22.34 17.57
N ALA A 148 11.63 21.74 18.04
CA ALA A 148 12.13 21.95 19.41
C ALA A 148 12.66 23.38 19.66
N THR A 149 13.14 24.05 18.60
CA THR A 149 13.61 25.44 18.69
C THR A 149 12.42 26.41 18.70
N ALA A 150 11.40 26.15 17.87
CA ALA A 150 10.18 26.95 17.83
C ALA A 150 9.39 26.91 19.16
N GLN A 151 9.38 25.77 19.86
CA GLN A 151 8.73 25.65 21.18
C GLN A 151 9.50 26.31 22.33
N ARG A 152 10.77 26.71 22.14
CA ARG A 152 11.55 27.45 23.14
C ARG A 152 11.47 28.96 22.97
N SER A 153 10.89 29.43 21.87
CA SER A 153 10.70 30.86 21.57
C SER A 153 9.29 31.37 21.89
N GLU A 154 8.41 30.50 22.40
CA GLU A 154 7.11 30.83 23.01
C GLU A 154 7.22 30.78 24.53
#